data_AF-A0AAW1HRR4-F1
#
_entry.id   AF-A0AAW1HRR4-F1
#
_cell.length_a   1.000
_cell.length_b   1.000
_cell.length_c   1.000
_cell.angle_alpha   90.00
_cell.angle_beta   90.00
_cell.angle_gamma   90.00
#
_symmetry.space_group_name_H-M   'P 1'
#
loop_
_entity.id
_entity.type
_entity.pdbx_description
1 polymer ?
#
loop_
_entity_poly.entity_id
_entity_poly.type
_entity_poly.pdbx_seq_one_letter_code
_entity_poly.pdbx_strand_id
1 'polypeptide(L)'
;MTGLEPYEIPVVGTYVDPRILPGFYYRVRPNHRKQHLFQGQSLKLVSVGMGYAKRLTFESESKLNATNYLWSDNHPDGLGLEPRAVLKGMKFQILVGDQIIGQANVFRADMPQQEESTVKKMTPTGKYAIIKRIYIDVMCHINLDLNDTGANIEQLMRVCGVATVRKHPNQSEAKVIRVDNVGLDSQLNLLFARTQTELTFLPIR
;
A
#
# COMPACT_ATOMS: atom_id res chain seq x y z
N MET A 1 -10.22 -20.04 9.87
CA MET A 1 -11.11 -19.56 8.80
C MET A 1 -10.44 -19.85 7.49
N THR A 2 -11.16 -20.51 6.58
CA THR A 2 -10.79 -20.76 5.19
C THR A 2 -11.70 -19.91 4.33
N GLY A 3 -11.15 -19.17 3.36
CA GLY A 3 -11.89 -18.18 2.59
C GLY A 3 -11.10 -16.88 2.35
N LEU A 4 -11.79 -15.90 1.78
CA LEU A 4 -11.29 -14.55 1.52
C LEU A 4 -11.30 -13.73 2.82
N GLU A 5 -10.22 -13.00 3.09
CA GLU A 5 -10.16 -12.09 4.24
C GLU A 5 -10.80 -10.73 3.87
N PRO A 6 -11.31 -9.94 4.85
CA PRO A 6 -12.02 -8.69 4.57
C PRO A 6 -11.22 -7.61 3.83
N TYR A 7 -9.88 -7.68 3.92
CA TYR A 7 -8.94 -6.76 3.28
C TYR A 7 -8.45 -7.26 1.91
N GLU A 8 -8.86 -8.46 1.48
CA GLU A 8 -8.45 -9.06 0.23
C GLU A 8 -9.48 -8.84 -0.88
N ILE A 9 -8.98 -8.72 -2.10
CA ILE A 9 -9.77 -8.56 -3.31
C ILE A 9 -9.78 -9.91 -4.07
N PRO A 10 -10.95 -10.43 -4.47
CA PRO A 10 -11.04 -11.81 -4.99
C PRO A 10 -10.57 -11.98 -6.43
N VAL A 11 -9.93 -13.12 -6.69
CA VAL A 11 -9.65 -13.69 -8.03
C VAL A 11 -10.01 -15.16 -8.01
N VAL A 12 -10.85 -15.62 -8.95
CA VAL A 12 -11.25 -17.04 -9.02
C VAL A 12 -11.71 -17.40 -10.44
N GLY A 13 -11.17 -18.49 -10.98
CA GLY A 13 -11.55 -19.00 -12.31
C GLY A 13 -11.32 -17.94 -13.38
N THR A 14 -12.39 -17.43 -13.98
CA THR A 14 -12.35 -16.39 -15.02
C THR A 14 -12.50 -14.97 -14.47
N TYR A 15 -12.87 -14.84 -13.19
CA TYR A 15 -13.17 -13.59 -12.54
C TYR A 15 -11.92 -13.00 -11.87
N VAL A 16 -11.62 -11.75 -12.23
CA VAL A 16 -10.65 -10.89 -11.55
C VAL A 16 -11.39 -9.61 -11.21
N ASP A 17 -11.47 -9.27 -9.92
CA ASP A 17 -12.15 -8.06 -9.47
C ASP A 17 -11.55 -6.82 -10.19
N PRO A 18 -12.38 -5.91 -10.74
CA PRO A 18 -11.90 -4.73 -11.47
C PRO A 18 -11.00 -3.77 -10.67
N ARG A 19 -10.99 -3.88 -9.33
CA ARG A 19 -10.07 -3.12 -8.47
C ARG A 19 -8.64 -3.65 -8.53
N ILE A 20 -8.42 -4.87 -9.01
CA ILE A 20 -7.08 -5.45 -9.22
C ILE A 20 -6.53 -4.88 -10.52
N LEU A 21 -5.58 -3.95 -10.38
CA LEU A 21 -5.11 -3.14 -11.50
C LEU A 21 -3.58 -3.23 -11.61
N PRO A 22 -3.03 -3.43 -12.82
CA PRO A 22 -1.60 -3.38 -13.02
C PRO A 22 -0.98 -2.04 -12.59
N GLY A 23 0.23 -2.11 -12.06
CA GLY A 23 1.02 -1.01 -11.51
C GLY A 23 0.86 -0.80 -10.01
N PHE A 24 -0.03 -1.53 -9.34
CA PHE A 24 -0.17 -1.52 -7.89
C PHE A 24 0.48 -2.77 -7.27
N TYR A 25 0.86 -2.69 -5.99
CA TYR A 25 1.46 -3.80 -5.26
C TYR A 25 0.40 -4.62 -4.54
N TYR A 26 0.60 -5.93 -4.54
CA TYR A 26 -0.30 -6.86 -3.86
C TYR A 26 0.49 -7.93 -3.11
N ARG A 27 -0.07 -8.38 -1.98
CA ARG A 27 0.32 -9.63 -1.33
C ARG A 27 -0.75 -10.68 -1.69
N VAL A 28 -0.31 -11.87 -2.10
CA VAL A 28 -1.22 -12.88 -2.69
C VAL A 28 -1.34 -14.09 -1.78
N ARG A 29 -2.56 -14.55 -1.53
CA ARG A 29 -2.84 -15.72 -0.71
C ARG A 29 -3.86 -16.65 -1.38
N PRO A 30 -3.65 -17.96 -1.45
CA PRO A 30 -4.70 -18.90 -1.84
C PRO A 30 -5.74 -19.03 -0.72
N ASN A 31 -7.02 -19.00 -1.06
CA ASN A 31 -8.11 -18.93 -0.07
C ASN A 31 -8.19 -20.16 0.85
N HIS A 32 -7.70 -21.32 0.40
CA HIS A 32 -7.68 -22.57 1.17
C HIS A 32 -6.55 -22.66 2.22
N ARG A 33 -5.61 -21.71 2.26
CA ARG A 33 -4.49 -21.73 3.23
C ARG A 33 -4.10 -20.35 3.72
N LYS A 34 -3.34 -20.32 4.81
CA LYS A 34 -2.84 -19.08 5.42
C LYS A 34 -1.53 -18.58 4.79
N GLN A 35 -0.73 -19.46 4.19
CA GLN A 35 0.55 -19.04 3.62
C GLN A 35 0.35 -18.27 2.32
N HIS A 36 0.95 -17.08 2.28
CA HIS A 36 1.04 -16.26 1.08
C HIS A 36 1.95 -16.91 0.03
N LEU A 37 1.63 -16.65 -1.25
CA LEU A 37 2.52 -16.95 -2.37
C LEU A 37 3.71 -15.99 -2.38
N PHE A 38 4.71 -16.27 -3.23
CA PHE A 38 5.90 -15.43 -3.40
C PHE A 38 6.61 -15.13 -2.07
N GLN A 39 6.67 -16.12 -1.18
CA GLN A 39 7.27 -15.99 0.16
C GLN A 39 6.66 -14.84 1.01
N GLY A 40 5.41 -14.45 0.72
CA GLY A 40 4.75 -13.33 1.39
C GLY A 40 5.19 -11.95 0.95
N GLN A 41 6.00 -11.84 -0.11
CA GLN A 41 6.42 -10.57 -0.66
C GLN A 41 5.22 -9.79 -1.24
N SER A 42 5.27 -8.47 -1.06
CA SER A 42 4.37 -7.54 -1.73
C SER A 42 4.98 -7.19 -3.08
N LEU A 43 4.38 -7.67 -4.17
CA LEU A 43 4.91 -7.51 -5.52
C LEU A 43 4.01 -6.63 -6.37
N LYS A 44 4.60 -5.78 -7.21
CA LYS A 44 3.86 -5.02 -8.22
C LYS A 44 3.23 -5.95 -9.25
N LEU A 45 1.93 -5.82 -9.47
CA LEU A 45 1.24 -6.48 -10.57
C LEU A 45 1.62 -5.80 -11.89
N VAL A 46 2.27 -6.53 -12.80
CA VAL A 46 2.72 -6.02 -14.10
C VAL A 46 1.63 -6.11 -15.14
N SER A 47 0.88 -7.20 -15.17
CA SER A 47 -0.19 -7.41 -16.13
C SER A 47 -1.23 -8.42 -15.64
N VAL A 48 -2.44 -8.31 -16.19
CA VAL A 48 -3.49 -9.33 -16.12
C VAL A 48 -3.76 -9.75 -17.56
N GLY A 49 -3.50 -11.01 -17.86
CA GLY A 49 -3.65 -11.59 -19.20
C GLY A 49 -5.11 -11.61 -19.65
N MET A 50 -5.31 -11.63 -20.97
CA MET A 50 -6.62 -11.82 -21.59
C MET A 50 -6.94 -13.32 -21.69
N GLY A 51 -8.21 -13.69 -21.79
CA GLY A 51 -8.66 -15.09 -21.91
C GLY A 51 -9.42 -15.63 -20.69
N TYR A 52 -9.82 -16.90 -20.71
CA TYR A 52 -10.63 -17.51 -19.64
C TYR A 52 -9.80 -17.73 -18.37
N ALA A 53 -8.62 -18.34 -18.49
CA ALA A 53 -7.62 -18.37 -17.42
C ALA A 53 -6.82 -17.06 -17.46
N LYS A 54 -7.08 -16.13 -16.54
CA LYS A 54 -6.36 -14.86 -16.49
C LYS A 54 -4.98 -15.13 -15.90
N ARG A 55 -3.92 -14.84 -16.65
CA ARG A 55 -2.54 -14.88 -16.13
C ARG A 55 -2.23 -13.59 -15.39
N LEU A 56 -2.05 -13.64 -14.07
CA LEU A 56 -1.56 -12.52 -13.28
C LEU A 56 -0.03 -12.58 -13.24
N THR A 57 0.64 -11.58 -13.79
CA THR A 57 2.11 -11.50 -13.81
C THR A 57 2.55 -10.39 -12.87
N PHE A 58 3.41 -10.73 -11.91
CA PHE A 58 4.00 -9.82 -10.94
C PHE A 58 5.45 -9.50 -11.31
N GLU A 59 5.99 -8.43 -10.73
CA GLU A 59 7.38 -8.07 -10.93
C GLU A 59 8.31 -9.19 -10.46
N SER A 60 9.43 -9.31 -11.16
CA SER A 60 10.46 -10.31 -10.92
C SER A 60 11.81 -9.65 -11.18
N GLU A 61 12.85 -10.14 -10.51
CA GLU A 61 14.22 -9.65 -10.69
C GLU A 61 14.71 -9.84 -12.14
N SER A 62 14.28 -10.92 -12.79
CA SER A 62 14.57 -11.19 -14.20
C SER A 62 13.38 -10.83 -15.09
N LYS A 63 13.62 -9.93 -16.06
CA LYS A 63 12.65 -9.61 -17.11
C LYS A 63 12.52 -10.70 -18.17
N LEU A 64 13.58 -11.49 -18.38
CA LEU A 64 13.62 -12.55 -19.38
C LEU A 64 12.97 -13.84 -18.87
N ASN A 65 13.21 -14.16 -17.59
CA ASN A 65 12.69 -15.35 -16.94
C ASN A 65 11.77 -14.96 -15.79
N ALA A 66 10.69 -14.25 -16.10
CA ALA A 66 9.70 -13.86 -15.09
C ALA A 66 9.02 -15.11 -14.51
N THR A 67 9.38 -15.48 -13.29
CA THR A 67 8.83 -16.64 -12.56
C THR A 67 7.61 -16.29 -11.72
N ASN A 68 7.40 -14.99 -11.46
CA ASN A 68 6.35 -14.51 -10.57
C ASN A 68 5.03 -14.34 -11.31
N TYR A 69 4.43 -15.45 -11.77
CA TYR A 69 3.10 -15.43 -12.35
C TYR A 69 2.24 -16.57 -11.82
N LEU A 70 0.93 -16.39 -11.94
CA LEU A 70 -0.07 -17.39 -11.60
C LEU A 70 -1.24 -17.29 -12.57
N TRP A 71 -2.02 -18.37 -12.65
CA TRP A 71 -3.28 -18.40 -13.39
C TRP A 71 -4.44 -18.36 -12.39
N SER A 72 -5.47 -17.58 -12.71
CA SER A 72 -6.62 -17.35 -11.83
C SER A 72 -7.45 -18.61 -11.55
N ASP A 73 -7.29 -19.68 -12.34
CA ASP A 73 -7.96 -20.97 -12.25
C ASP A 73 -7.11 -22.09 -11.62
N ASN A 74 -5.80 -21.87 -11.42
CA ASN A 74 -4.92 -22.84 -10.74
C ASN A 74 -5.27 -23.04 -9.25
N HIS A 75 -6.18 -22.23 -8.71
CA HIS A 75 -6.64 -22.29 -7.33
C HIS A 75 -8.17 -22.44 -7.34
N PRO A 76 -8.70 -23.65 -7.14
CA PRO A 76 -10.15 -23.91 -7.17
C PRO A 76 -10.94 -23.03 -6.20
N ASP A 77 -10.38 -22.77 -5.01
CA ASP A 77 -10.99 -21.91 -3.98
C ASP A 77 -10.76 -20.41 -4.22
N GLY A 78 -10.02 -20.07 -5.26
CA GLY A 78 -9.60 -18.71 -5.59
C GLY A 78 -8.41 -18.19 -4.78
N LEU A 79 -8.11 -16.92 -5.03
CA LEU A 79 -7.02 -16.15 -4.47
C LEU A 79 -7.57 -14.87 -3.84
N GLY A 80 -7.00 -14.49 -2.71
CA GLY A 80 -7.12 -13.18 -2.10
C GLY A 80 -5.90 -12.34 -2.47
N LEU A 81 -6.15 -11.17 -3.07
CA LEU A 81 -5.12 -10.17 -3.33
C LEU A 81 -5.30 -8.99 -2.37
N GLU A 82 -4.40 -8.89 -1.41
CA GLU A 82 -4.34 -7.76 -0.49
C GLU A 82 -3.59 -6.59 -1.15
N PRO A 83 -4.21 -5.40 -1.31
CA PRO A 83 -3.55 -4.23 -1.86
C PRO A 83 -2.52 -3.67 -0.88
N ARG A 84 -1.33 -3.30 -1.37
CA ARG A 84 -0.22 -2.81 -0.56
C ARG A 84 0.21 -1.43 -1.04
N ALA A 85 -0.06 -0.41 -0.23
CA ALA A 85 0.36 0.97 -0.49
C ALA A 85 1.73 1.27 0.10
N VAL A 86 1.93 0.90 1.36
CA VAL A 86 3.16 1.19 2.12
C VAL A 86 3.96 -0.09 2.34
N LEU A 87 5.24 -0.03 2.00
CA LEU A 87 6.20 -1.14 2.07
C LEU A 87 7.31 -0.83 3.08
N LYS A 88 7.97 -1.88 3.59
CA LYS A 88 9.15 -1.74 4.43
C LYS A 88 10.23 -0.92 3.72
N GLY A 89 10.87 -0.02 4.45
CA GLY A 89 11.95 0.85 3.96
C GLY A 89 11.48 2.12 3.26
N MET A 90 10.17 2.30 3.04
CA MET A 90 9.65 3.58 2.56
C MET A 90 9.87 4.67 3.62
N LYS A 91 10.22 5.87 3.15
CA LYS A 91 10.47 7.03 3.99
C LYS A 91 9.46 8.13 3.70
N PHE A 92 9.12 8.90 4.72
CA PHE A 92 8.17 10.00 4.65
C PHE A 92 8.66 11.22 5.43
N GLN A 93 8.34 12.41 4.96
CA GLN A 93 8.36 13.64 5.74
C GLN A 93 7.05 13.72 6.52
N ILE A 94 7.11 14.17 7.76
CA ILE A 94 5.95 14.39 8.62
C ILE A 94 5.63 15.88 8.62
N LEU A 95 4.42 16.23 8.23
CA LEU A 95 3.95 17.61 8.14
C LEU A 95 2.80 17.86 9.10
N VAL A 96 2.77 19.07 9.64
CA VAL A 96 1.65 19.69 10.33
C VAL A 96 1.27 20.95 9.55
N GLY A 97 0.15 20.91 8.83
CA GLY A 97 -0.11 21.89 7.77
C GLY A 97 0.99 21.85 6.72
N ASP A 98 1.67 22.97 6.50
CA ASP A 98 2.79 23.09 5.55
C ASP A 98 4.18 22.97 6.22
N GLN A 99 4.23 22.86 7.55
CA GLN A 99 5.49 22.78 8.29
C GLN A 99 5.96 21.33 8.43
N ILE A 100 7.20 21.07 8.00
CA ILE A 100 7.87 19.80 8.25
C ILE A 100 8.33 19.77 9.71
N ILE A 101 7.96 18.72 10.43
CA ILE A 101 8.28 18.52 11.84
C ILE A 101 9.12 17.26 12.09
N GLY A 102 9.46 16.52 11.03
CA GLY A 102 10.27 15.32 11.16
C GLY A 102 10.16 14.35 9.98
N GLN A 103 10.59 13.12 10.22
CA GLN A 103 10.61 12.04 9.24
C GLN A 103 10.13 10.72 9.84
N ALA A 104 9.57 9.87 8.98
CA ALA A 104 9.18 8.51 9.30
C ALA A 104 9.85 7.52 8.35
N ASN A 105 10.39 6.43 8.88
CA ASN A 105 10.92 5.31 8.11
C ASN A 105 10.16 4.03 8.45
N VAL A 106 9.53 3.40 7.47
CA VAL A 106 8.70 2.21 7.68
C VAL A 106 9.58 1.02 8.04
N PHE A 107 9.49 0.59 9.29
CA PHE A 107 10.24 -0.54 9.83
C PHE A 107 9.56 -1.87 9.51
N ARG A 108 8.24 -1.94 9.75
CA ARG A 108 7.41 -3.12 9.47
C ARG A 108 6.09 -2.69 8.85
N ALA A 109 5.64 -3.49 7.89
CA ALA A 109 4.34 -3.34 7.28
C ALA A 109 3.64 -4.71 7.27
N ASP A 110 3.65 -5.42 8.40
CA ASP A 110 3.20 -6.82 8.43
C ASP A 110 1.68 -6.93 8.54
N MET A 111 1.04 -5.91 9.13
CA MET A 111 -0.42 -5.82 9.27
C MET A 111 -1.09 -5.65 7.90
N PRO A 112 -2.31 -6.19 7.73
CA PRO A 112 -3.05 -6.04 6.49
C PRO A 112 -3.33 -4.59 6.13
N GLN A 113 -3.33 -4.29 4.84
CA GLN A 113 -3.78 -3.00 4.30
C GLN A 113 -5.09 -3.19 3.53
N GLN A 114 -6.01 -2.24 3.69
CA GLN A 114 -7.37 -2.37 3.17
C GLN A 114 -7.72 -1.22 2.23
N GLU A 115 -8.18 -1.54 1.02
CA GLU A 115 -8.69 -0.53 0.10
C GLU A 115 -10.03 0.03 0.59
N GLU A 116 -10.09 1.35 0.79
CA GLU A 116 -11.33 2.08 1.08
C GLU A 116 -12.06 2.47 -0.20
N SER A 117 -11.31 2.86 -1.24
CA SER A 117 -11.89 3.26 -2.52
C SER A 117 -10.90 3.22 -3.67
N THR A 118 -11.44 3.06 -4.88
CA THR A 118 -10.75 3.25 -6.16
C THR A 118 -11.54 4.22 -7.03
N VAL A 119 -10.89 5.27 -7.52
CA VAL A 119 -11.50 6.25 -8.43
C VAL A 119 -10.63 6.49 -9.66
N LYS A 120 -11.27 6.70 -10.82
CA LYS A 120 -10.61 7.17 -12.04
C LYS A 120 -10.78 8.68 -12.12
N LYS A 121 -9.68 9.43 -12.17
CA LYS A 121 -9.68 10.89 -12.28
C LYS A 121 -9.10 11.32 -13.62
N MET A 122 -9.85 12.09 -14.39
CA MET A 122 -9.36 12.66 -15.64
C MET A 122 -8.25 13.67 -15.32
N THR A 123 -7.14 13.55 -16.05
CA THR A 123 -6.00 14.46 -15.96
C THR A 123 -6.16 15.61 -16.96
N PRO A 124 -5.41 16.72 -16.81
CA PRO A 124 -5.44 17.82 -17.78
C PRO A 124 -5.13 17.39 -19.22
N THR A 125 -4.43 16.27 -19.41
CA THR A 125 -4.11 15.72 -20.73
C THR A 125 -5.24 14.86 -21.33
N GLY A 126 -6.44 14.85 -20.74
CA GLY A 126 -7.58 14.04 -21.20
C GLY A 126 -7.48 12.53 -20.91
N LYS A 127 -6.41 12.07 -20.25
CA LYS A 127 -6.22 10.65 -19.88
C LYS A 127 -6.61 10.40 -18.41
N TYR A 128 -6.94 9.17 -18.05
CA TYR A 128 -7.32 8.83 -16.67
C TYR A 128 -6.14 8.40 -15.80
N ALA A 129 -6.00 9.02 -14.63
CA ALA A 129 -5.23 8.47 -13.53
C ALA A 129 -6.13 7.58 -12.66
N ILE A 130 -5.54 6.56 -12.05
CA ILE A 130 -6.22 5.73 -11.04
C ILE A 130 -5.72 6.18 -9.68
N ILE A 131 -6.65 6.45 -8.76
CA ILE A 131 -6.36 6.81 -7.37
C ILE A 131 -7.00 5.74 -6.49
N LYS A 132 -6.20 5.15 -5.61
CA LYS A 132 -6.66 4.26 -4.54
C LYS A 132 -6.45 4.93 -3.20
N ARG A 133 -7.42 4.83 -2.31
CA ARG A 133 -7.28 5.14 -0.89
C ARG A 133 -7.17 3.82 -0.14
N ILE A 134 -6.08 3.63 0.57
CA ILE A 134 -5.76 2.37 1.25
C ILE A 134 -5.46 2.70 2.71
N TYR A 135 -6.26 2.16 3.61
CA TYR A 135 -5.98 2.21 5.04
C TYR A 135 -4.72 1.40 5.34
N ILE A 136 -3.84 2.00 6.13
CA ILE A 136 -2.58 1.41 6.55
C ILE A 136 -2.49 1.35 8.07
N ASP A 137 -1.76 0.34 8.53
CA ASP A 137 -1.33 0.15 9.91
C ASP A 137 0.10 -0.39 9.84
N VAL A 138 1.08 0.46 10.18
CA VAL A 138 2.50 0.14 10.00
C VAL A 138 3.30 0.57 11.22
N MET A 139 4.47 -0.04 11.41
CA MET A 139 5.43 0.39 12.42
C MET A 139 6.50 1.23 11.74
N CYS A 140 6.73 2.44 12.23
CA CYS A 140 7.72 3.36 11.71
C CYS A 140 8.70 3.79 12.79
N HIS A 141 9.96 3.95 12.42
CA HIS A 141 10.89 4.79 13.16
C HIS A 141 10.55 6.25 12.86
N ILE A 142 10.11 6.97 13.88
CA ILE A 142 9.74 8.39 13.80
C ILE A 142 10.88 9.19 14.40
N ASN A 143 11.39 10.17 13.65
CA ASN A 143 12.32 11.17 14.16
C ASN A 143 11.66 12.54 14.04
N LEU A 144 11.46 13.23 15.17
CA LEU A 144 10.84 14.56 15.21
C LEU A 144 11.88 15.64 15.54
N ASP A 145 11.85 16.73 14.77
CA ASP A 145 12.69 17.89 14.97
C ASP A 145 12.02 18.81 16.01
N LEU A 146 12.06 18.42 17.28
CA LEU A 146 11.58 19.25 18.40
C LEU A 146 12.65 20.29 18.73
N ASN A 147 12.48 21.49 18.18
CA ASN A 147 13.44 22.60 18.22
C ASN A 147 13.90 23.07 19.62
N ASP A 148 13.34 22.57 20.73
CA ASP A 148 13.61 23.11 22.08
C ASP A 148 14.59 22.31 22.95
N THR A 149 15.03 21.11 22.55
CA THR A 149 15.94 20.30 23.42
C THR A 149 17.18 19.75 22.72
N GLY A 150 17.30 19.88 21.40
CA GLY A 150 18.46 19.38 20.65
C GLY A 150 18.61 17.84 20.64
N ALA A 151 17.68 17.11 21.24
CA ALA A 151 17.64 15.66 21.23
C ALA A 151 16.79 15.17 20.04
N ASN A 152 17.43 14.55 19.05
CA ASN A 152 16.73 13.72 18.06
C ASN A 152 16.12 12.52 18.78
N ILE A 153 14.82 12.56 19.05
CA ILE A 153 14.11 11.42 19.63
C ILE A 153 13.66 10.54 18.48
N GLU A 154 14.44 9.50 18.19
CA GLU A 154 13.98 8.41 17.33
C GLU A 154 13.14 7.43 18.15
N GLN A 155 11.87 7.25 17.78
CA GLN A 155 10.97 6.34 18.45
C GLN A 155 10.29 5.39 17.47
N LEU A 156 10.26 4.10 17.79
CA LEU A 156 9.47 3.12 17.06
C LEU A 156 8.00 3.25 17.46
N MET A 157 7.14 3.59 16.50
CA MET A 157 5.73 3.89 16.75
C MET A 157 4.83 3.23 15.73
N ARG A 158 3.62 2.86 16.18
CA ARG A 158 2.54 2.44 15.27
C ARG A 158 1.94 3.68 14.62
N VAL A 159 1.81 3.63 13.30
CA VAL A 159 1.27 4.68 12.44
C VAL A 159 0.09 4.11 11.67
N CYS A 160 -1.09 4.63 11.93
CA CYS A 160 -2.30 4.31 11.17
C CYS A 160 -2.71 5.52 10.34
N GLY A 161 -3.31 5.31 9.17
CA GLY A 161 -3.79 6.41 8.34
C GLY A 161 -4.31 5.92 6.99
N VAL A 162 -4.60 6.84 6.08
CA VAL A 162 -5.07 6.50 4.73
C VAL A 162 -4.07 6.97 3.69
N ALA A 163 -3.39 6.01 3.06
CA ALA A 163 -2.48 6.26 1.96
C ALA A 163 -3.27 6.52 0.67
N THR A 164 -3.00 7.67 0.04
CA THR A 164 -3.46 7.96 -1.32
C THR A 164 -2.41 7.49 -2.31
N VAL A 165 -2.72 6.45 -3.07
CA VAL A 165 -1.85 5.86 -4.10
C VAL A 165 -2.36 6.25 -5.47
N ARG A 166 -1.49 6.81 -6.31
CA ARG A 166 -1.86 7.28 -7.65
C ARG A 166 -1.00 6.63 -8.72
N LYS A 167 -1.68 6.08 -9.73
CA LYS A 167 -1.07 5.69 -10.99
C LYS A 167 -1.43 6.70 -12.06
N HIS A 168 -0.44 7.42 -12.57
CA HIS A 168 -0.65 8.35 -13.69
C HIS A 168 -0.85 7.60 -15.01
N PRO A 169 -1.49 8.23 -16.01
CA PRO A 169 -1.53 7.69 -17.36
C PRO A 169 -0.13 7.36 -17.87
N ASN A 170 -0.01 6.27 -18.64
CA ASN A 170 1.25 5.79 -19.23
C ASN A 170 2.36 5.42 -18.24
N GLN A 171 2.14 5.51 -16.92
CA GLN A 171 3.10 5.00 -15.95
C GLN A 171 2.84 3.53 -15.68
N SER A 172 3.91 2.74 -15.60
CA SER A 172 3.86 1.32 -15.27
C SER A 172 3.62 1.06 -13.79
N GLU A 173 3.74 2.08 -12.94
CA GLU A 173 3.73 1.95 -11.48
C GLU A 173 2.94 3.08 -10.82
N ALA A 174 2.16 2.71 -9.81
CA ALA A 174 1.47 3.61 -8.91
C ALA A 174 2.42 4.02 -7.79
N LYS A 175 2.32 5.27 -7.33
CA LYS A 175 3.13 5.79 -6.22
C LYS A 175 2.22 6.28 -5.10
N VAL A 176 2.64 6.07 -3.86
CA VAL A 176 2.06 6.79 -2.73
C VAL A 176 2.30 8.28 -2.98
N ILE A 177 1.27 9.09 -2.78
CA ILE A 177 1.34 10.54 -2.92
C ILE A 177 1.41 11.19 -1.54
N ARG A 178 0.64 10.66 -0.59
CA ARG A 178 0.59 11.08 0.81
C ARG A 178 -0.14 10.04 1.66
N VAL A 179 0.02 10.13 2.98
CA VAL A 179 -0.83 9.47 3.96
C VAL A 179 -1.51 10.55 4.78
N ASP A 180 -2.84 10.54 4.79
CA ASP A 180 -3.69 11.48 5.51
C ASP A 180 -4.26 10.81 6.78
N ASN A 181 -4.87 11.59 7.66
CA ASN A 181 -5.53 11.12 8.89
C ASN A 181 -4.60 10.26 9.76
N VAL A 182 -3.35 10.71 9.90
CA VAL A 182 -2.32 9.90 10.55
C VAL A 182 -2.52 9.92 12.08
N GLY A 183 -2.67 8.73 12.66
CA GLY A 183 -2.66 8.50 14.11
C GLY A 183 -1.38 7.80 14.56
N LEU A 184 -0.81 8.25 15.68
CA LEU A 184 0.45 7.79 16.27
C LEU A 184 0.25 7.19 17.67
N ASP A 185 0.52 5.91 17.92
CA ASP A 185 0.22 5.26 19.21
C ASP A 185 1.16 5.68 20.39
N SER A 186 1.09 6.94 20.85
CA SER A 186 1.92 7.50 21.93
C SER A 186 1.33 8.76 22.58
N GLN A 187 2.00 9.28 23.62
CA GLN A 187 1.67 10.59 24.19
C GLN A 187 1.80 11.75 23.19
N LEU A 188 2.58 11.61 22.10
CA LEU A 188 2.63 12.60 21.03
C LEU A 188 1.27 12.77 20.34
N ASN A 189 0.47 11.70 20.24
CA ASN A 189 -0.89 11.81 19.73
C ASN A 189 -1.75 12.74 20.59
N LEU A 190 -1.54 12.77 21.92
CA LEU A 190 -2.25 13.70 22.80
C LEU A 190 -1.83 15.15 22.56
N LEU A 191 -0.58 15.40 22.20
CA LEU A 191 -0.10 16.74 21.86
C LEU A 191 -0.81 17.25 20.59
N PHE A 192 -0.83 16.45 19.52
CA PHE A 192 -1.46 16.84 18.25
C PHE A 192 -3.01 16.79 18.29
N ALA A 193 -3.60 15.88 19.06
CA ALA A 193 -5.05 15.80 19.22
C ALA A 193 -5.61 17.01 19.98
N ARG A 194 -4.88 17.53 20.97
CA ARG A 194 -5.28 18.74 21.71
C ARG A 194 -5.26 19.99 20.84
N THR A 195 -4.37 20.04 19.85
CA THR A 195 -4.22 21.18 18.94
C THR A 195 -5.03 21.02 17.64
N GLN A 196 -5.87 19.98 17.52
CA GLN A 196 -6.67 19.66 16.32
C GLN A 196 -5.86 19.68 15.02
N THR A 197 -4.56 19.35 15.08
CA THR A 197 -3.68 19.51 13.93
C THR A 197 -3.49 18.19 13.22
N GLU A 198 -3.89 18.15 11.94
CA GLU A 198 -3.80 16.93 11.14
C GLU A 198 -2.37 16.68 10.66
N LEU A 199 -1.86 15.49 10.99
CA LEU A 199 -0.58 15.02 10.50
C LEU A 199 -0.72 14.45 9.08
N THR A 200 0.16 14.89 8.19
CA THR A 200 0.27 14.37 6.82
C THR A 200 1.67 13.81 6.59
N PHE A 201 1.75 12.60 6.03
CA PHE A 201 3.04 12.00 5.67
C PHE A 201 3.23 12.11 4.16
N LEU A 202 4.32 12.72 3.71
CA LEU A 202 4.67 12.85 2.29
C LEU A 202 5.87 11.96 1.96
N PRO A 203 5.81 11.09 0.93
CA PRO A 203 6.89 10.16 0.63
C PRO A 203 8.16 10.91 0.19
N ILE A 204 9.29 10.51 0.77
CA ILE A 204 10.63 10.93 0.35
C ILE A 204 11.05 10.03 -0.80
N ARG A 205 11.59 10.63 -1.87
CA ARG A 205 12.07 9.90 -3.04
C ARG A 205 13.39 9.19 -2.77
#